data_AF-M0ZR55-F1
#
_entry.id   AF-M0ZR55-F1
#
_cell.length_a   1.000
_cell.length_b   1.000
_cell.length_c   1.000
_cell.angle_alpha   90.00
_cell.angle_beta   90.00
_cell.angle_gamma   90.00
#
_symmetry.space_group_name_H-M   'P 1'
#
loop_
_entity.id
_entity.type
_entity.pdbx_description
1 polymer ?
#
loop_
_entity_poly.entity_id
_entity_poly.type
_entity_poly.pdbx_seq_one_letter_code
_entity_poly.pdbx_strand_id
1 'polypeptide(L)'
;VEKIPESFESVDHYLGSFGFPLLEETRADIAASLEVINNAPFGELISLEEKPLGSLCFNVKVDYWRNLSGDGKEPYRTLPGDIVIISDAKPETAYDLLRLGWNWTFASVISITNDEDDDLTASTSFKVKVARDIEISEGMRKSFYIVYLVNVLPNKRVWRALSMRKNFNIIGKILYCRDEVSNFAS
;
A
#
# COMPACT_ATOMS: atom_id res chain seq x y z
N VAL A 1 8.25 -0.88 18.92
CA VAL A 1 8.85 0.03 17.92
C VAL A 1 9.76 0.97 18.69
N GLU A 2 11.01 1.16 18.24
CA GLU A 2 11.90 2.13 18.88
C GLU A 2 11.28 3.52 18.81
N LYS A 3 11.38 4.28 19.91
CA LYS A 3 10.92 5.66 19.93
C LYS A 3 11.87 6.51 19.10
N ILE A 4 11.30 7.44 18.33
CA ILE A 4 12.10 8.47 17.67
C ILE A 4 12.81 9.27 18.77
N PRO A 5 14.15 9.42 18.70
CA PRO A 5 14.90 10.22 19.67
C PRO A 5 14.45 11.68 19.72
N GLU A 6 14.61 12.33 20.87
CA GLU A 6 14.34 13.77 21.01
C GLU A 6 15.45 14.65 20.40
N SER A 7 16.63 14.08 20.18
CA SER A 7 17.79 14.76 19.58
C SER A 7 18.56 13.81 18.66
N PHE A 8 19.25 14.36 17.67
CA PHE A 8 19.95 13.58 16.65
C PHE A 8 21.41 13.99 16.51
N GLU A 9 22.29 12.98 16.48
CA GLU A 9 23.75 13.18 16.32
C GLU A 9 24.15 13.57 14.90
N SER A 10 23.31 13.27 13.92
CA SER A 10 23.55 13.63 12.52
C SER A 10 22.25 13.65 11.72
N VAL A 11 22.31 14.22 10.52
CA VAL A 11 21.22 14.16 9.55
C VAL A 11 20.89 12.71 9.17
N ASP A 12 21.90 11.84 9.04
CA ASP A 12 21.69 10.43 8.72
C ASP A 12 21.03 9.68 9.89
N HIS A 13 21.40 9.99 11.14
CA HIS A 13 20.73 9.47 12.34
C HIS A 13 19.26 9.92 12.39
N TYR A 14 18.98 11.19 12.08
CA TYR A 14 17.61 11.69 11.95
C TYR A 14 16.81 10.91 10.91
N LEU A 15 17.30 10.84 9.66
CA LEU A 15 16.58 10.18 8.57
C LEU A 15 16.39 8.69 8.83
N GLY A 16 17.39 8.01 9.39
CA GLY A 16 17.33 6.61 9.75
C GLY A 16 16.28 6.30 10.82
N SER A 17 16.04 7.23 11.76
CA SER A 17 15.11 7.03 12.88
C SER A 17 13.65 6.84 12.47
N PHE A 18 13.25 7.33 11.29
CA PHE A 18 11.87 7.23 10.79
C PHE A 18 11.57 5.93 10.04
N GLY A 19 12.59 5.11 9.76
CA GLY A 19 12.41 3.91 8.94
C GLY A 19 11.43 2.91 9.55
N PHE A 20 11.69 2.47 10.78
CA PHE A 20 10.81 1.54 11.50
C PHE A 20 9.44 2.13 11.84
N PRO A 21 9.33 3.39 12.31
CA PRO A 21 8.03 4.04 12.52
C PRO A 21 7.13 4.02 11.28
N LEU A 22 7.65 4.34 10.09
CA LEU A 22 6.84 4.33 8.84
C LEU A 22 6.39 2.93 8.43
N LEU A 23 7.26 1.93 8.62
CA LEU A 23 6.90 0.53 8.38
C LEU A 23 5.82 0.07 9.36
N GLU A 24 5.94 0.44 10.63
CA GLU A 24 4.94 0.09 11.64
C GLU A 24 3.61 0.79 11.39
N GLU A 25 3.61 2.07 11.03
CA GLU A 25 2.40 2.81 10.66
C GLU A 25 1.68 2.11 9.51
N THR A 26 2.41 1.77 8.44
CA THR A 26 1.86 1.02 7.30
C THR A 26 1.33 -0.36 7.74
N ARG A 27 2.04 -1.07 8.63
CA ARG A 27 1.61 -2.38 9.15
C ARG A 27 0.33 -2.24 9.98
N ALA A 28 0.24 -1.22 10.82
CA ALA A 28 -0.93 -0.95 11.66
C ALA A 28 -2.15 -0.58 10.82
N ASP A 29 -1.99 0.23 9.78
CA ASP A 29 -3.06 0.59 8.84
C ASP A 29 -3.61 -0.65 8.11
N ILE A 30 -2.71 -1.51 7.62
CA ILE A 30 -3.11 -2.78 6.98
C ILE A 30 -3.85 -3.67 7.99
N ALA A 31 -3.34 -3.79 9.22
CA ALA A 31 -3.97 -4.60 10.27
C ALA A 31 -5.37 -4.09 10.61
N ALA A 32 -5.54 -2.78 10.79
CA ALA A 32 -6.84 -2.16 11.05
C ALA A 32 -7.83 -2.38 9.90
N SER A 33 -7.36 -2.34 8.65
CA SER A 33 -8.19 -2.62 7.48
C SER A 33 -8.65 -4.10 7.43
N LEU A 34 -7.77 -5.04 7.80
CA LEU A 34 -8.10 -6.46 7.88
C LEU A 34 -9.17 -6.78 8.94
N GLU A 35 -9.27 -6.01 10.02
CA GLU A 35 -10.30 -6.19 11.06
C GLU A 35 -11.72 -5.95 10.54
N VAL A 36 -11.87 -5.10 9.51
CA VAL A 36 -13.15 -4.71 8.91
C VAL A 36 -13.26 -5.12 7.44
N ILE A 37 -12.52 -6.17 7.04
CA ILE A 37 -12.37 -6.57 5.63
C ILE A 37 -13.70 -6.91 4.93
N ASN A 38 -14.71 -7.40 5.65
CA ASN A 38 -16.04 -7.68 5.11
C ASN A 38 -16.74 -6.44 4.53
N ASN A 39 -16.43 -5.26 5.07
CA ASN A 39 -16.98 -3.97 4.67
C ASN A 39 -16.10 -3.26 3.64
N ALA A 40 -14.91 -3.81 3.34
CA ALA A 40 -14.00 -3.19 2.40
C ALA A 40 -14.56 -3.21 0.97
N PRO A 41 -14.22 -2.19 0.14
CA PRO A 41 -14.49 -2.23 -1.28
C PRO A 41 -13.90 -3.47 -1.93
N PHE A 42 -14.70 -4.18 -2.74
CA PHE A 42 -14.26 -5.40 -3.40
C PHE A 42 -14.86 -5.58 -4.78
N GLY A 43 -14.24 -6.42 -5.61
CA GLY A 43 -14.73 -6.79 -6.93
C GLY A 43 -14.31 -8.19 -7.32
N GLU A 44 -14.87 -8.71 -8.41
CA GLU A 44 -14.48 -9.98 -9.02
C GLU A 44 -13.55 -9.70 -10.20
N LEU A 45 -12.50 -10.50 -10.35
CA LEU A 45 -11.57 -10.36 -11.47
C LEU A 45 -12.17 -10.98 -12.73
N ILE A 46 -12.33 -10.14 -13.76
CA ILE A 46 -12.61 -10.58 -15.13
C ILE A 46 -11.33 -11.14 -15.76
N SER A 47 -10.20 -10.47 -15.56
CA SER A 47 -8.91 -10.91 -16.10
C SER A 47 -7.73 -10.55 -15.19
N LEU A 48 -6.70 -11.39 -15.27
CA LEU A 48 -5.43 -11.25 -14.58
C LEU A 48 -4.32 -11.69 -15.54
N GLU A 49 -3.77 -10.74 -16.30
CA GLU A 49 -2.80 -11.02 -17.37
C GLU A 49 -1.39 -10.56 -16.97
N GLU A 50 -0.43 -11.48 -16.90
CA GLU A 50 0.97 -11.15 -16.59
C GLU A 50 1.67 -10.48 -17.79
N LYS A 51 2.36 -9.34 -17.57
CA LYS A 51 3.20 -8.69 -18.61
C LYS A 51 4.41 -7.97 -18.02
N PRO A 52 5.66 -8.31 -18.41
CA PRO A 52 6.11 -9.51 -19.14
C PRO A 52 6.08 -10.77 -18.24
N LEU A 53 6.21 -11.96 -18.84
CA LEU A 53 6.24 -13.23 -18.11
C LEU A 53 7.36 -13.26 -17.05
N GLY A 54 7.04 -13.67 -15.82
CA GLY A 54 7.95 -13.72 -14.67
C GLY A 54 8.19 -12.38 -13.95
N SER A 55 7.40 -11.34 -14.22
CA SER A 55 7.61 -10.00 -13.65
C SER A 55 6.82 -9.70 -12.38
N LEU A 56 5.95 -10.62 -11.93
CA LEU A 56 4.96 -10.40 -10.86
C LEU A 56 4.09 -9.15 -11.09
N CYS A 57 4.01 -8.68 -12.34
CA CYS A 57 3.24 -7.51 -12.73
C CYS A 57 2.11 -7.94 -13.65
N PHE A 58 0.90 -7.58 -13.27
CA PHE A 58 -0.31 -8.03 -13.94
C PHE A 58 -1.18 -6.85 -14.34
N ASN A 59 -1.76 -6.92 -15.53
CA ASN A 59 -2.93 -6.13 -15.86
C ASN A 59 -4.15 -6.84 -15.31
N VAL A 60 -4.96 -6.09 -14.57
CA VAL A 60 -6.14 -6.57 -13.87
C VAL A 60 -7.34 -5.86 -14.45
N LYS A 61 -8.39 -6.63 -14.71
CA LYS A 61 -9.73 -6.10 -14.99
C LYS A 61 -10.70 -6.61 -13.94
N VAL A 62 -11.39 -5.69 -13.29
CA VAL A 62 -12.44 -5.95 -12.30
C VAL A 62 -13.81 -5.79 -12.97
N ASP A 63 -14.81 -6.52 -12.52
CA ASP A 63 -16.20 -6.36 -12.98
C ASP A 63 -16.75 -4.97 -12.63
N TYR A 64 -16.97 -4.74 -11.34
CA TYR A 64 -17.39 -3.49 -10.75
C TYR A 64 -17.09 -3.55 -9.26
N TRP A 65 -16.87 -2.39 -8.65
CA TRP A 65 -16.63 -2.33 -7.22
C TRP A 65 -17.93 -2.36 -6.43
N ARG A 66 -17.95 -3.19 -5.39
CA ARG A 66 -19.02 -3.35 -4.38
C ARG A 66 -18.55 -2.76 -3.06
N ASN A 67 -19.49 -2.57 -2.12
CA ASN A 67 -19.23 -1.94 -0.82
C ASN A 67 -18.60 -0.53 -0.94
N LEU A 68 -19.11 0.26 -1.88
CA LEU A 68 -18.65 1.64 -2.13
C LEU A 68 -19.28 2.67 -1.18
N SER A 69 -20.35 2.29 -0.47
CA SER A 69 -21.14 3.17 0.38
C SER A 69 -20.64 3.17 1.82
N GLY A 70 -20.16 4.32 2.31
CA GLY A 70 -19.90 4.55 3.73
C GLY A 70 -20.18 6.01 4.12
N ASP A 71 -20.94 6.22 5.19
CA ASP A 71 -21.19 7.46 5.97
C ASP A 71 -20.91 8.83 5.31
N GLY A 72 -21.36 9.05 4.07
CA GLY A 72 -21.22 10.34 3.37
C GLY A 72 -19.83 10.66 2.81
N LYS A 73 -18.95 9.65 2.68
CA LYS A 73 -17.65 9.80 1.98
C LYS A 73 -17.82 9.55 0.47
N GLU A 74 -16.92 10.14 -0.33
CA GLU A 74 -16.82 9.81 -1.76
C GLU A 74 -16.66 8.30 -1.92
N PRO A 75 -17.35 7.68 -2.89
CA PRO A 75 -17.22 6.27 -3.18
C PRO A 75 -15.77 5.94 -3.51
N TYR A 76 -15.30 4.77 -3.08
CA TYR A 76 -13.96 4.32 -3.38
C TYR A 76 -13.71 4.29 -4.90
N ARG A 77 -12.51 4.75 -5.28
CA ARG A 77 -11.94 4.59 -6.62
C ARG A 77 -10.54 4.02 -6.49
N THR A 78 -10.17 3.16 -7.44
CA THR A 78 -8.80 2.62 -7.51
C THR A 78 -7.80 3.76 -7.71
N LEU A 79 -6.71 3.76 -6.94
CA LEU A 79 -5.64 4.75 -6.99
C LEU A 79 -4.26 4.07 -7.02
N PRO A 80 -3.25 4.69 -7.67
CA PRO A 80 -1.87 4.25 -7.51
C PRO A 80 -1.47 4.26 -6.04
N GLY A 81 -0.82 3.18 -5.60
CA GLY A 81 -0.45 2.99 -4.21
C GLY A 81 -1.49 2.27 -3.36
N ASP A 82 -2.67 1.93 -3.89
CA ASP A 82 -3.58 1.01 -3.20
C ASP A 82 -2.89 -0.33 -2.97
N ILE A 83 -3.06 -0.86 -1.76
CA ILE A 83 -2.76 -2.22 -1.39
C ILE A 83 -4.08 -2.97 -1.36
N VAL A 84 -4.09 -4.10 -2.07
CA VAL A 84 -5.26 -4.95 -2.22
C VAL A 84 -4.88 -6.40 -1.92
N ILE A 85 -5.87 -7.21 -1.60
CA ILE A 85 -5.76 -8.68 -1.58
C ILE A 85 -6.37 -9.21 -2.86
N ILE A 86 -5.64 -10.09 -3.55
CA ILE A 86 -6.20 -10.95 -4.61
C ILE A 86 -6.32 -12.34 -4.02
N SER A 87 -7.48 -12.98 -4.15
CA SER A 87 -7.80 -14.26 -3.49
C SER A 87 -8.76 -15.09 -4.32
N ASP A 88 -8.67 -16.43 -4.23
CA ASP A 88 -9.57 -17.35 -4.96
C ASP A 88 -10.93 -17.57 -4.28
N ALA A 89 -11.17 -16.87 -3.16
CA ALA A 89 -12.44 -16.73 -2.47
C ALA A 89 -12.49 -15.38 -1.75
N LYS A 90 -13.66 -14.73 -1.68
CA LYS A 90 -13.81 -13.45 -0.99
C LYS A 90 -13.59 -13.65 0.53
N PRO A 91 -12.60 -12.99 1.15
CA PRO A 91 -12.43 -13.02 2.59
C PRO A 91 -13.53 -12.22 3.28
N GLU A 92 -14.12 -12.78 4.34
CA GLU A 92 -15.06 -12.08 5.23
C GLU A 92 -14.38 -11.69 6.56
N THR A 93 -13.29 -12.37 6.91
CA THR A 93 -12.49 -12.10 8.10
C THR A 93 -11.00 -12.24 7.81
N ALA A 94 -10.15 -11.62 8.63
CA ALA A 94 -8.71 -11.83 8.56
C ALA A 94 -8.30 -13.30 8.74
N TYR A 95 -9.07 -14.09 9.49
CA TYR A 95 -8.81 -15.52 9.71
C TYR A 95 -8.99 -16.36 8.46
N ASP A 96 -9.80 -15.91 7.50
CA ASP A 96 -9.99 -16.63 6.25
C ASP A 96 -8.68 -16.75 5.46
N LEU A 97 -7.81 -15.73 5.55
CA LEU A 97 -6.49 -15.71 4.93
C LEU A 97 -5.51 -16.73 5.54
N LEU A 98 -5.82 -17.30 6.71
CA LEU A 98 -5.00 -18.32 7.37
C LEU A 98 -5.45 -19.75 7.04
N ARG A 99 -6.55 -19.91 6.31
CA ARG A 99 -7.11 -21.23 5.99
C ARG A 99 -6.24 -22.01 5.02
N LEU A 100 -6.02 -23.28 5.31
CA LEU A 100 -5.32 -24.19 4.41
C LEU A 100 -6.11 -24.32 3.08
N GLY A 101 -5.40 -24.20 1.96
CA GLY A 101 -5.98 -24.32 0.62
C GLY A 101 -6.57 -23.02 0.05
N TRP A 102 -6.52 -21.91 0.79
CA TRP A 102 -6.82 -20.58 0.25
C TRP A 102 -5.60 -20.01 -0.45
N ASN A 103 -5.77 -19.58 -1.70
CA ASN A 103 -4.70 -18.95 -2.45
C ASN A 103 -4.94 -17.44 -2.52
N TRP A 104 -4.03 -16.67 -1.93
CA TRP A 104 -4.13 -15.23 -1.90
C TRP A 104 -2.77 -14.54 -1.91
N THR A 105 -2.72 -13.30 -2.38
CA THR A 105 -1.50 -12.46 -2.37
C THR A 105 -1.85 -11.01 -2.08
N PHE A 106 -0.91 -10.28 -1.50
CA PHE A 106 -0.96 -8.82 -1.53
C PHE A 106 -0.55 -8.33 -2.91
N ALA A 107 -1.25 -7.31 -3.40
CA ALA A 107 -0.87 -6.60 -4.60
C ALA A 107 -0.87 -5.09 -4.36
N SER A 108 0.05 -4.39 -5.01
CA SER A 108 0.09 -2.93 -5.04
C SER A 108 -0.31 -2.42 -6.41
N VAL A 109 -1.31 -1.54 -6.47
CA VAL A 109 -1.68 -0.84 -7.71
C VAL A 109 -0.55 0.11 -8.09
N ILE A 110 -0.01 -0.07 -9.30
CA ILE A 110 1.13 0.71 -9.82
C ILE A 110 0.63 1.87 -10.67
N SER A 111 -0.34 1.60 -11.54
CA SER A 111 -0.90 2.56 -12.48
C SER A 111 -2.32 2.18 -12.84
N ILE A 112 -3.15 3.18 -13.06
CA ILE A 112 -4.48 3.02 -13.64
C ILE A 112 -4.32 3.04 -15.16
N THR A 113 -5.05 2.17 -15.86
CA THR A 113 -5.20 2.28 -17.31
C THR A 113 -6.37 3.21 -17.57
N ASN A 114 -6.11 4.34 -18.22
CA ASN A 114 -7.18 5.24 -18.64
C ASN A 114 -7.89 4.57 -19.81
N ASP A 115 -9.03 3.93 -19.55
CA ASP A 115 -10.02 3.74 -20.59
C ASP A 115 -10.62 5.13 -20.84
N GLU A 116 -10.52 5.64 -22.07
CA GLU A 116 -10.75 7.04 -22.45
C GLU A 116 -12.22 7.53 -22.29
N ASP A 117 -13.09 6.77 -21.61
CA ASP A 117 -14.54 6.92 -21.78
C ASP A 117 -15.42 6.63 -20.55
N ASP A 118 -14.96 6.86 -19.31
CA ASP A 118 -15.92 6.81 -18.19
C ASP A 118 -15.60 7.80 -17.07
N ASP A 119 -16.32 8.92 -17.09
CA ASP A 119 -16.09 10.11 -16.26
C ASP A 119 -16.60 9.94 -14.81
N LEU A 120 -17.11 8.78 -14.40
CA LEU A 120 -17.75 8.60 -13.08
C LEU A 120 -17.58 7.23 -12.40
N THR A 121 -16.96 6.23 -13.06
CA THR A 121 -16.80 4.89 -12.47
C THR A 121 -15.39 4.66 -11.95
N ALA A 122 -15.28 4.01 -10.79
CA ALA A 122 -13.99 3.58 -10.24
C ALA A 122 -13.27 2.72 -11.28
N SER A 123 -12.09 3.15 -11.73
CA SER A 123 -11.36 2.48 -12.81
C SER A 123 -11.25 0.98 -12.54
N THR A 124 -11.81 0.19 -13.46
CA THR A 124 -11.89 -1.27 -13.38
C THR A 124 -10.69 -1.94 -14.03
N SER A 125 -9.97 -1.23 -14.90
CA SER A 125 -8.75 -1.68 -15.57
C SER A 125 -7.53 -1.01 -14.94
N PHE A 126 -6.60 -1.77 -14.36
CA PHE A 126 -5.37 -1.22 -13.78
C PHE A 126 -4.23 -2.24 -13.72
N LYS A 127 -3.01 -1.78 -13.44
CA LYS A 127 -1.83 -2.62 -13.30
C LYS A 127 -1.45 -2.79 -11.84
N VAL A 128 -1.17 -4.01 -11.43
CA VAL A 128 -0.72 -4.35 -10.08
C VAL A 128 0.64 -5.04 -10.09
N LYS A 129 1.39 -4.87 -9.00
CA LYS A 129 2.54 -5.71 -8.65
C LYS A 129 2.16 -6.61 -7.50
N VAL A 130 2.27 -7.92 -7.66
CA VAL A 130 1.97 -8.88 -6.58
C VAL A 130 3.21 -9.17 -5.73
N ALA A 131 3.00 -9.52 -4.46
CA ALA A 131 4.07 -9.85 -3.53
C ALA A 131 4.69 -11.23 -3.78
N ARG A 132 3.86 -12.16 -4.28
CA ARG A 132 4.20 -13.52 -4.68
C ARG A 132 3.26 -13.99 -5.77
N ASP A 133 3.70 -14.94 -6.57
CA ASP A 133 2.86 -15.61 -7.55
C ASP A 133 1.63 -16.23 -6.90
N ILE A 134 0.51 -16.12 -7.60
CA ILE A 134 -0.72 -16.82 -7.28
C ILE A 134 -0.78 -18.00 -8.25
N GLU A 135 -0.86 -19.22 -7.73
CA GLU A 135 -1.16 -20.39 -8.56
C GLU A 135 -2.55 -20.26 -9.20
N ILE A 136 -2.58 -19.77 -10.44
CA ILE A 136 -3.78 -19.80 -11.27
C ILE A 136 -3.81 -21.19 -11.90
N SER A 137 -4.51 -22.13 -11.26
CA SER A 137 -4.67 -23.48 -11.83
C SER A 137 -5.51 -23.40 -13.10
N GLU A 138 -4.89 -23.50 -14.28
CA GLU A 138 -5.56 -23.71 -15.56
C GLU A 138 -6.38 -25.00 -15.49
N GLY A 139 -7.70 -24.88 -15.29
CA GLY A 139 -8.62 -26.04 -15.32
C GLY A 139 -9.81 -25.95 -14.38
N MET A 140 -9.70 -25.20 -13.28
CA MET A 140 -10.85 -24.83 -12.45
C MET A 140 -11.16 -23.37 -12.68
N ARG A 141 -12.36 -23.08 -13.16
CA ARG A 141 -12.91 -21.73 -13.33
C ARG A 141 -13.18 -21.13 -11.94
N LYS A 142 -12.14 -20.90 -11.15
CA LYS A 142 -12.21 -20.24 -9.86
C LYS A 142 -12.24 -18.73 -10.11
N SER A 143 -13.33 -18.10 -9.70
CA SER A 143 -13.43 -16.65 -9.64
C SER A 143 -12.44 -16.12 -8.62
N PHE A 144 -11.57 -15.20 -9.04
CA PHE A 144 -10.72 -14.46 -8.11
C PHE A 144 -11.44 -13.18 -7.68
N TYR A 145 -11.22 -12.81 -6.43
CA TYR A 145 -11.71 -11.58 -5.83
C TYR A 145 -10.55 -10.66 -5.54
N ILE A 146 -10.81 -9.36 -5.70
CA ILE A 146 -9.90 -8.29 -5.28
C ILE A 146 -10.57 -7.47 -4.18
N VAL A 147 -9.86 -7.20 -3.09
CA VAL A 147 -10.36 -6.47 -1.92
C VAL A 147 -9.39 -5.35 -1.58
N TYR A 148 -9.88 -4.11 -1.50
CA TYR A 148 -9.08 -2.96 -1.09
C TYR A 148 -8.75 -3.03 0.40
N LEU A 149 -7.53 -2.62 0.76
CA LEU A 149 -7.13 -2.48 2.16
C LEU A 149 -6.84 -1.03 2.53
N VAL A 150 -5.76 -0.48 1.94
CA VAL A 150 -5.21 0.83 2.31
C VAL A 150 -4.51 1.47 1.11
N ASN A 151 -4.39 2.80 1.10
CA ASN A 151 -3.54 3.49 0.14
C ASN A 151 -2.21 3.91 0.81
N VAL A 152 -1.09 3.33 0.37
CA VAL A 152 0.24 3.62 0.95
C VAL A 152 0.96 4.77 0.24
N LEU A 153 0.30 5.50 -0.66
CA LEU A 153 0.93 6.62 -1.36
C LEU A 153 1.40 7.73 -0.41
N PRO A 154 0.68 8.11 0.66
CA PRO A 154 1.17 9.06 1.66
C PRO A 154 2.48 8.58 2.30
N ASN A 155 2.50 7.34 2.82
CA ASN A 155 3.67 6.71 3.41
C ASN A 155 4.86 6.68 2.43
N LYS A 156 4.62 6.31 1.16
CA LYS A 156 5.65 6.35 0.09
C LYS A 156 6.18 7.75 -0.18
N ARG A 157 5.35 8.80 -0.11
CA ARG A 157 5.78 10.19 -0.28
C ARG A 157 6.69 10.64 0.85
N VAL A 158 6.34 10.31 2.09
CA VAL A 158 7.20 10.59 3.27
C VAL A 158 8.52 9.85 3.14
N TRP A 159 8.50 8.55 2.85
CA TRP A 159 9.71 7.75 2.63
C TRP A 159 10.62 8.35 1.55
N ARG A 160 10.05 8.77 0.41
CA ARG A 160 10.81 9.41 -0.67
C ARG A 160 11.40 10.75 -0.21
N ALA A 161 10.65 11.56 0.52
CA ALA A 161 11.15 12.83 1.06
C ALA A 161 12.33 12.62 2.01
N LEU A 162 12.27 11.61 2.88
CA LEU A 162 13.37 11.21 3.77
C LEU A 162 14.58 10.68 2.99
N SER A 163 14.34 9.94 1.90
CA SER A 163 15.41 9.36 1.07
C SER A 163 16.08 10.37 0.13
N MET A 164 15.46 11.53 -0.13
CA MET A 164 15.99 12.54 -1.02
C MET A 164 17.00 13.45 -0.32
N ARG A 165 18.29 13.19 -0.61
CA ARG A 165 19.46 13.99 -0.21
C ARG A 165 19.45 15.48 -0.62
N LYS A 166 18.38 16.00 -1.22
CA LYS A 166 18.31 17.38 -1.74
C LYS A 166 17.82 18.40 -0.70
N ASN A 167 17.21 17.96 0.41
CA ASN A 167 16.64 18.84 1.44
C ASN A 167 17.57 19.10 2.65
N PHE A 168 18.83 18.68 2.57
CA PHE A 168 19.78 18.74 3.68
C PHE A 168 20.04 20.15 4.22
N ASN A 169 19.97 21.17 3.37
CA ASN A 169 20.24 22.55 3.81
C ASN A 169 19.19 23.09 4.79
N ILE A 170 17.96 22.59 4.75
CA ILE A 170 16.90 22.95 5.70
C ILE A 170 16.95 22.02 6.91
N ILE A 171 17.11 20.71 6.68
CA ILE A 171 17.17 19.72 7.76
C ILE A 171 18.37 19.99 8.68
N GLY A 172 19.55 20.28 8.12
CA GLY A 172 20.74 20.63 8.91
C GLY A 172 20.61 21.95 9.68
N LYS A 173 19.72 22.86 9.28
CA LYS A 173 19.42 24.08 10.05
C LYS A 173 18.42 23.84 11.18
N ILE A 174 17.54 22.84 11.03
CA ILE A 174 16.51 22.49 12.03
C ILE A 174 17.07 21.50 13.06
N LEU A 175 17.92 20.57 12.63
CA LEU A 175 18.64 19.67 13.52
C LEU A 175 19.68 20.48 14.27
N TYR A 176 19.35 20.83 15.51
CA TYR A 176 20.26 21.48 16.42
C TYR A 176 21.43 20.53 16.73
N CYS A 177 22.56 20.68 16.04
CA CYS A 177 23.81 20.03 16.44
C CYS A 177 24.22 20.62 17.79
N ARG A 178 24.22 19.81 18.84
CA ARG A 178 24.51 20.23 20.22
C ARG A 178 25.99 20.55 20.47
N ASP A 179 26.77 20.78 19.42
CA ASP A 179 28.23 20.93 19.47
C ASP A 179 28.68 22.35 19.81
N GLU A 180 27.78 23.33 19.94
CA GLU A 180 28.16 24.73 20.22
C GLU A 180 28.08 25.14 21.71
N VAL A 181 27.82 24.22 22.65
CA VAL A 181 27.66 24.60 24.07
C VAL A 181 28.97 24.57 24.88
N SER A 182 30.11 24.18 24.31
CA SER A 182 31.37 24.08 25.07
C SER A 182 32.32 25.29 25.01
N ASN A 183 31.89 26.46 24.49
CA ASN A 183 32.76 27.65 24.42
C ASN A 183 32.27 28.89 25.19
N PHE A 184 31.37 28.73 26.17
CA PHE A 184 31.05 29.79 27.12
C PHE A 184 30.95 29.26 28.55
N ALA A 185 32.06 28.78 29.08
CA ALA A 185 32.31 28.79 30.52
C ALA A 185 33.75 29.26 30.73
N SER A 186 33.85 30.42 31.36
CA SER A 186 35.02 31.26 31.60
C SER A 186 36.07 30.61 32.48
#